data_AF-A0A2A9CJ44-F1
#
_entry.id   AF-A0A2A9CJ44-F1
#
_cell.length_a   1.000
_cell.length_b   1.000
_cell.length_c   1.000
_cell.angle_alpha   90.00
_cell.angle_beta   90.00
_cell.angle_gamma   90.00
#
_symmetry.space_group_name_H-M   'P 1'
#
loop_
_entity.id
_entity.type
_entity.pdbx_description
1 polymer ?
#
loop_
_entity_poly.entity_id
_entity_poly.type
_entity_poly.pdbx_seq_one_letter_code
_entity_poly.pdbx_strand_id
1 'polypeptide(L)'
;MQKKSVYLLVISILVFSVFVYYIYGQEYRYAKEFANELYEYSIPPNTVLIEKGYDFAYNYGGGPRGNGGYPTVVAFMKLSSSLSEQEIFNYYNQDDIEVYFDWWVEEEKGKEWYEGIKPKPQKLSDKENINKTIKVVIQKRSLLVTPYGEVVY
;
A
#
# COMPACT_ATOMS: atom_id res chain seq x y z
N MET A 1 40.25 27.38 19.34
CA MET A 1 38.82 27.77 19.36
C MET A 1 38.04 27.32 18.13
N GLN A 2 38.59 27.45 16.91
CA GLN A 2 37.89 27.12 15.65
C GLN A 2 37.36 25.67 15.57
N LYS A 3 38.15 24.65 15.94
CA LYS A 3 37.71 23.24 15.85
C LYS A 3 36.45 22.93 16.68
N LYS A 4 36.37 23.44 17.92
CA LYS A 4 35.18 23.25 18.79
C LYS A 4 33.92 23.90 18.19
N SER A 5 34.07 25.07 17.57
CA SER A 5 32.96 25.76 16.89
C SER A 5 32.48 25.02 15.64
N VAL A 6 33.41 24.41 14.89
CA VAL A 6 33.07 23.56 13.74
C VAL A 6 32.33 22.29 14.18
N TYR A 7 32.78 21.62 15.25
CA TYR A 7 32.07 20.46 15.80
C TYR A 7 30.65 20.79 16.25
N LEU A 8 30.45 21.91 16.95
CA LEU A 8 29.12 22.36 17.37
C LEU A 8 28.21 22.65 16.17
N LEU A 9 28.75 23.26 15.11
CA LEU A 9 28.01 23.53 13.89
C LEU A 9 27.59 22.24 13.17
N VAL A 10 28.48 21.25 13.07
CA VAL A 10 28.16 19.94 12.48
C VAL A 10 27.08 19.20 13.28
N ILE A 11 27.17 19.19 14.61
CA ILE A 11 26.16 18.59 15.48
C ILE A 11 24.82 19.31 15.31
N SER A 12 24.83 20.64 15.25
CA SER A 12 23.60 21.42 15.05
C SER A 12 22.94 21.12 13.70
N ILE A 13 23.72 20.95 12.63
CA ILE A 13 23.20 20.56 11.31
C ILE A 13 22.58 19.16 11.40
N LEU A 14 23.26 18.19 12.01
CA LEU A 14 22.72 16.83 12.16
C LEU A 14 21.40 16.81 12.94
N VAL A 15 21.34 17.51 14.06
CA VAL A 15 20.11 17.61 14.88
C VAL A 15 19.00 18.29 14.08
N PHE A 16 19.30 19.36 13.35
CA PHE A 16 18.33 20.04 12.50
C PHE A 16 17.84 19.16 11.36
N SER A 17 18.72 18.41 10.69
CA SER A 17 18.34 17.45 9.64
C SER A 17 17.42 16.36 10.16
N VAL A 18 17.70 15.80 11.35
CA VAL A 18 16.82 14.83 11.99
C VAL A 18 15.46 15.46 12.33
N PHE A 19 15.45 16.69 12.84
CA PHE A 19 14.23 17.41 13.18
C PHE A 19 13.36 17.68 11.94
N VAL A 20 13.95 18.17 10.84
CA VAL A 20 13.26 18.37 9.56
C VAL A 20 12.70 17.05 9.03
N TYR A 21 13.45 15.96 9.10
CA TYR A 21 12.95 14.63 8.72
C TYR A 21 11.74 14.20 9.57
N TYR A 22 11.75 14.47 10.87
CA TYR A 22 10.64 14.11 11.76
C TYR A 22 9.37 14.95 11.52
N ILE A 23 9.51 16.21 11.11
CA ILE A 23 8.36 17.08 10.82
C ILE A 23 7.81 16.80 9.42
N TYR A 24 8.67 16.79 8.40
CA TYR A 24 8.22 16.70 7.01
C TYR A 24 8.10 15.26 6.49
N GLY A 25 8.67 14.27 7.18
CA GLY A 25 8.61 12.85 6.80
C GLY A 25 7.49 12.06 7.49
N GLN A 26 6.50 12.72 8.11
CA GLN A 26 5.43 12.03 8.83
C GLN A 26 4.56 11.17 7.89
N GLU A 27 4.10 11.73 6.78
CA GLU A 27 3.25 11.04 5.80
C GLU A 27 3.97 9.84 5.19
N TYR A 28 5.24 10.03 4.80
CA TYR A 28 6.07 8.94 4.27
C TYR A 28 6.23 7.78 5.27
N ARG A 29 6.46 8.10 6.56
CA ARG A 29 6.57 7.07 7.60
C ARG A 29 5.25 6.37 7.85
N TYR A 30 4.15 7.11 7.93
CA TYR A 30 2.83 6.52 8.06
C TYR A 30 2.52 5.60 6.88
N ALA A 31 2.74 6.05 5.65
CA ALA A 31 2.50 5.25 4.45
C ALA A 31 3.36 3.98 4.44
N LYS A 32 4.60 4.08 4.90
CA LYS A 32 5.49 2.92 5.05
C LYS A 32 5.02 1.95 6.13
N GLU A 33 4.59 2.45 7.28
CA GLU A 33 4.04 1.63 8.37
C GLU A 33 2.76 0.93 7.93
N PHE A 34 1.84 1.67 7.32
CA PHE A 34 0.62 1.14 6.69
C PHE A 34 0.91 0.05 5.65
N ALA A 35 1.93 0.25 4.82
CA ALA A 35 2.36 -0.76 3.85
C ALA A 35 2.92 -2.02 4.52
N ASN A 36 3.64 -1.88 5.63
CA ASN A 36 4.14 -3.02 6.37
C ASN A 36 3.02 -3.87 6.95
N GLU A 37 1.88 -3.28 7.35
CA GLU A 37 0.71 -4.06 7.76
C GLU A 37 0.29 -5.05 6.68
N LEU A 38 0.26 -4.62 5.41
CA LEU A 38 -0.03 -5.51 4.28
C LEU A 38 1.11 -6.52 4.02
N TYR A 39 2.36 -6.11 4.19
CA TYR A 39 3.53 -6.96 3.88
C TYR A 39 3.85 -8.00 4.95
N GLU A 40 3.30 -7.85 6.17
CA GLU A 40 3.43 -8.82 7.24
C GLU A 40 2.54 -10.06 7.04
N TYR A 41 1.54 -9.98 6.16
CA TYR A 41 0.77 -11.16 5.77
C TYR A 41 1.68 -12.19 5.09
N SER A 42 1.67 -13.41 5.62
CA SER A 42 2.37 -14.51 4.97
C SER A 42 1.83 -14.70 3.55
N ILE A 43 2.73 -14.94 2.61
CA ILE A 43 2.35 -15.27 1.24
C ILE A 43 1.88 -16.73 1.24
N PRO A 44 0.71 -17.05 0.64
CA PRO A 44 0.21 -18.42 0.61
C PRO A 44 1.17 -19.35 -0.13
N PRO A 45 1.14 -20.67 0.13
CA PRO A 45 2.01 -21.61 -0.55
C PRO A 45 1.84 -21.55 -2.08
N ASN A 46 2.88 -21.96 -2.81
CA ASN A 46 2.90 -21.95 -4.28
C ASN A 46 2.59 -20.58 -4.91
N THR A 47 2.95 -19.51 -4.20
CA THR A 47 2.76 -18.12 -4.61
C THR A 47 4.08 -17.36 -4.50
N VAL A 48 4.37 -16.53 -5.49
CA VAL A 48 5.58 -15.73 -5.61
C VAL A 48 5.21 -14.26 -5.62
N LEU A 49 5.86 -13.46 -4.77
CA LEU A 49 5.78 -12.01 -4.84
C LEU A 49 6.52 -11.52 -6.09
N ILE A 50 5.79 -10.86 -6.99
CA ILE A 50 6.36 -10.23 -8.18
C ILE A 50 6.86 -8.83 -7.83
N GLU A 51 6.01 -8.06 -7.17
CA GLU A 51 6.22 -6.65 -6.88
C GLU A 51 5.41 -6.27 -5.65
N LYS A 52 5.93 -5.33 -4.86
CA LYS A 52 5.15 -4.63 -3.86
C LYS A 52 5.55 -3.17 -3.84
N GLY A 53 4.59 -2.33 -3.50
CA GLY A 53 4.79 -0.90 -3.41
C GLY A 53 3.74 -0.26 -2.53
N TYR A 54 3.98 1.00 -2.21
CA TYR A 54 3.03 1.82 -1.50
C TYR A 54 3.20 3.24 -1.96
N ASP A 55 2.11 3.99 -1.87
CA ASP A 55 2.12 5.39 -2.21
C ASP A 55 1.10 6.15 -1.36
N PHE A 56 1.31 7.45 -1.24
CA PHE A 56 0.47 8.37 -0.48
C PHE A 56 0.30 9.66 -1.30
N ALA A 57 -0.94 10.12 -1.42
CA ALA A 57 -1.32 11.26 -2.23
C ALA A 57 -2.77 11.62 -1.92
N TYR A 58 -3.14 12.84 -2.28
CA TYR A 58 -4.51 13.30 -2.24
C TYR A 58 -5.35 12.53 -3.28
N ASN A 59 -6.09 11.51 -2.83
CA ASN A 59 -7.22 10.84 -3.49
C ASN A 59 -6.93 9.60 -4.39
N TYR A 60 -6.50 8.47 -3.82
CA TYR A 60 -6.48 7.12 -4.44
C TYR A 60 -7.88 6.48 -4.56
N GLY A 61 -8.69 7.05 -5.44
CA GLY A 61 -10.01 6.53 -5.76
C GLY A 61 -11.06 6.82 -4.69
N GLY A 62 -12.31 6.81 -5.13
CA GLY A 62 -13.51 7.10 -4.36
C GLY A 62 -14.69 7.00 -5.31
N GLY A 63 -15.45 5.91 -5.23
CA GLY A 63 -16.61 5.72 -6.08
C GLY A 63 -17.63 6.85 -5.89
N PRO A 64 -18.45 7.17 -6.90
CA PRO A 64 -19.37 8.32 -6.91
C PRO A 64 -20.52 8.27 -5.87
N ARG A 65 -20.53 7.33 -4.91
CA ARG A 65 -21.61 7.15 -3.95
C ARG A 65 -21.08 6.75 -2.56
N GLY A 66 -20.82 7.75 -1.70
CA GLY A 66 -20.63 7.55 -0.26
C GLY A 66 -19.84 8.66 0.42
N ASN A 67 -20.47 9.32 1.40
CA ASN A 67 -19.89 10.39 2.23
C ASN A 67 -18.64 9.91 2.97
N GLY A 68 -17.50 10.62 2.86
CA GLY A 68 -16.45 10.55 3.90
C GLY A 68 -14.98 10.74 3.53
N GLY A 69 -14.61 10.92 2.25
CA GLY A 69 -13.22 11.17 1.83
C GLY A 69 -12.66 10.10 0.90
N TYR A 70 -11.73 10.51 0.05
CA TYR A 70 -11.02 9.59 -0.84
C TYR A 70 -9.83 9.00 -0.08
N PRO A 71 -9.59 7.68 -0.10
CA PRO A 71 -8.35 7.10 0.40
C PRO A 71 -7.13 7.91 -0.06
N THR A 72 -6.21 8.20 0.85
CA THR A 72 -5.01 9.01 0.56
C THR A 72 -3.70 8.25 0.81
N VAL A 73 -3.80 6.99 1.20
CA VAL A 73 -2.70 6.02 1.21
C VAL A 73 -3.14 4.70 0.55
N VAL A 74 -2.22 4.10 -0.20
CA VAL A 74 -2.38 2.79 -0.83
C VAL A 74 -1.13 1.94 -0.62
N ALA A 75 -1.32 0.65 -0.37
CA ALA A 75 -0.26 -0.35 -0.40
C ALA A 75 -0.72 -1.53 -1.24
N PHE A 76 0.19 -2.14 -1.99
CA PHE A 76 -0.14 -3.27 -2.85
C PHE A 76 0.95 -4.34 -2.89
N MET A 77 0.53 -5.55 -3.24
CA MET A 77 1.37 -6.68 -3.63
C MET A 77 0.82 -7.28 -4.93
N LYS A 78 1.69 -7.44 -5.94
CA LYS A 78 1.42 -8.26 -7.12
C LYS A 78 1.96 -9.65 -6.86
N LEU A 79 1.09 -10.65 -6.91
CA LEU A 79 1.45 -12.03 -6.68
C LEU A 79 1.26 -12.85 -7.97
N SER A 80 2.10 -13.86 -8.14
CA SER A 80 1.96 -14.92 -9.14
C SER A 80 1.72 -16.24 -8.41
N SER A 81 0.60 -16.91 -8.64
CA SER A 81 0.22 -18.10 -7.87
C SER A 81 -0.28 -19.22 -8.76
N SER A 82 0.00 -20.48 -8.39
CA SER A 82 -0.67 -21.64 -8.98
C SER A 82 -1.97 -22.00 -8.29
N LEU A 83 -2.30 -21.35 -7.16
CA LEU A 83 -3.57 -21.53 -6.47
C LEU A 83 -4.74 -21.07 -7.35
N SER A 84 -5.92 -21.56 -7.04
CA SER A 84 -7.17 -21.10 -7.63
C SER A 84 -7.52 -19.68 -7.19
N GLU A 85 -8.38 -19.01 -7.96
CA GLU A 85 -8.88 -17.67 -7.57
C GLU A 85 -9.62 -17.72 -6.24
N GLN A 86 -10.37 -18.80 -5.99
CA GLN A 86 -11.12 -18.99 -4.76
C GLN A 86 -10.20 -19.16 -3.54
N GLU A 87 -9.11 -19.92 -3.66
CA GLU A 87 -8.13 -20.08 -2.57
C GLU A 87 -7.46 -18.75 -2.21
N ILE A 88 -6.99 -18.00 -3.22
CA ILE A 88 -6.36 -16.71 -3.01
C ILE A 88 -7.34 -15.72 -2.39
N PHE A 89 -8.56 -15.65 -2.94
CA PHE A 89 -9.59 -14.78 -2.41
C PHE A 89 -9.88 -15.13 -0.96
N ASN A 90 -10.14 -16.39 -0.63
CA ASN A 90 -10.42 -16.81 0.74
C ASN A 90 -9.27 -16.53 1.71
N TYR A 91 -8.02 -16.62 1.24
CA TYR A 91 -6.84 -16.33 2.04
C TYR A 91 -6.75 -14.85 2.44
N TYR A 92 -7.09 -13.94 1.52
CA TYR A 92 -6.97 -12.50 1.70
C TYR A 92 -8.31 -11.78 1.96
N ASN A 93 -9.44 -12.49 2.03
CA ASN A 93 -10.78 -11.93 2.20
C ASN A 93 -10.99 -11.39 3.62
N GLN A 94 -10.44 -10.20 3.86
CA GLN A 94 -10.61 -9.38 5.06
C GLN A 94 -11.25 -8.04 4.68
N ASP A 95 -11.91 -7.39 5.64
CA ASP A 95 -12.74 -6.20 5.39
C ASP A 95 -11.98 -5.01 4.78
N ASP A 96 -10.65 -4.93 4.98
CA ASP A 96 -9.77 -3.85 4.53
C ASP A 96 -8.85 -4.25 3.36
N ILE A 97 -8.95 -5.48 2.86
CA ILE A 97 -8.11 -5.98 1.76
C ILE A 97 -8.94 -6.12 0.47
N GLU A 98 -8.44 -5.50 -0.58
CA GLU A 98 -8.95 -5.61 -1.95
C GLU A 98 -8.15 -6.67 -2.71
N VAL A 99 -8.86 -7.57 -3.40
CA VAL A 99 -8.29 -8.64 -4.21
C VAL A 99 -8.76 -8.45 -5.65
N TYR A 100 -7.84 -8.28 -6.59
CA TYR A 100 -8.15 -8.07 -8.01
C TYR A 100 -7.46 -9.10 -8.90
N PHE A 101 -8.25 -9.89 -9.60
CA PHE A 101 -7.80 -10.83 -10.65
C PHE A 101 -7.87 -10.21 -12.05
N ASP A 102 -8.65 -9.15 -12.20
CA ASP A 102 -8.74 -8.31 -13.39
C ASP A 102 -8.66 -6.84 -12.95
N TRP A 103 -7.56 -6.18 -13.30
CA TRP A 103 -7.22 -4.84 -12.84
C TRP A 103 -6.59 -4.00 -13.95
N TRP A 104 -6.65 -2.69 -13.75
CA TRP A 104 -5.91 -1.70 -14.50
C TRP A 104 -5.17 -0.78 -13.53
N VAL A 105 -4.20 -0.03 -14.06
CA VAL A 105 -3.45 0.97 -13.31
C VAL A 105 -4.11 2.32 -13.56
N GLU A 106 -4.44 3.03 -12.49
CA GLU A 106 -4.75 4.44 -12.52
C GLU A 106 -3.49 5.22 -12.14
N GLU A 107 -3.25 6.34 -12.82
CA GLU A 107 -2.09 7.19 -12.58
C GLU A 107 -2.51 8.66 -12.48
N GLU A 108 -2.09 9.34 -11.41
CA GLU A 108 -2.21 10.79 -11.29
C GLU A 108 -0.93 11.38 -10.71
N LYS A 109 -0.35 12.40 -11.37
CA LYS A 109 0.87 13.12 -10.90
C LYS A 109 2.04 12.19 -10.55
N GLY A 110 2.22 11.10 -11.31
CA GLY A 110 3.27 10.11 -11.09
C GLY A 110 3.02 9.17 -9.91
N LYS A 111 1.78 9.09 -9.44
CA LYS A 111 1.29 8.21 -8.38
C LYS A 111 0.38 7.16 -9.01
N GLU A 112 0.66 5.88 -8.76
CA GLU A 112 -0.06 4.76 -9.36
C GLU A 112 -0.84 3.96 -8.32
N TRP A 113 -2.06 3.54 -8.66
CA TRP A 113 -2.83 2.57 -7.88
C TRP A 113 -3.60 1.61 -8.78
N TYR A 114 -4.07 0.51 -8.19
CA TYR A 114 -4.81 -0.50 -8.91
C TYR A 114 -6.31 -0.31 -8.69
N GLU A 115 -7.06 -0.29 -9.78
CA GLU A 115 -8.50 -0.45 -9.78
C GLU A 115 -8.84 -1.75 -10.52
N GLY A 116 -10.01 -2.31 -10.21
CA GLY A 116 -10.37 -3.60 -10.77
C GLY A 116 -11.82 -3.97 -10.52
N ILE A 117 -12.24 -5.03 -11.19
CA ILE A 117 -13.56 -5.59 -10.97
C ILE A 117 -13.52 -6.40 -9.67
N LYS A 118 -14.27 -5.97 -8.66
CA LYS A 118 -14.36 -6.73 -7.40
C LYS A 118 -14.85 -8.16 -7.69
N PRO A 119 -14.11 -9.19 -7.29
CA PRO A 119 -14.46 -10.57 -7.55
C PRO A 119 -15.81 -10.90 -6.90
N LYS A 120 -16.65 -11.65 -7.62
CA LYS A 120 -17.87 -12.22 -7.05
C LYS A 120 -17.51 -13.61 -6.53
N PRO A 121 -17.57 -13.89 -5.22
CA PRO A 121 -17.09 -15.16 -4.67
C PRO A 121 -17.69 -16.40 -5.35
N GLN A 122 -18.96 -16.31 -5.76
CA GLN A 122 -19.70 -17.38 -6.44
C GLN A 122 -19.24 -17.66 -7.89
N LYS A 123 -18.42 -16.78 -8.47
CA LYS A 123 -17.93 -16.88 -9.85
C LYS A 123 -16.42 -17.17 -9.94
N LEU A 124 -15.74 -17.28 -8.80
CA LEU A 124 -14.31 -17.57 -8.78
C LEU A 124 -14.07 -19.03 -9.14
N SER A 125 -13.03 -19.27 -9.93
CA SER A 125 -12.59 -20.63 -10.24
C SER A 125 -12.06 -21.31 -8.98
N ASP A 126 -12.51 -22.55 -8.75
CA ASP A 126 -12.00 -23.49 -7.75
C ASP A 126 -10.87 -24.38 -8.28
N LYS A 127 -10.63 -24.35 -9.60
CA LYS A 127 -9.57 -25.13 -10.23
C LYS A 127 -8.21 -24.52 -9.95
N GLU A 128 -7.31 -25.35 -9.45
CA GLU A 128 -5.89 -25.04 -9.40
C GLU A 128 -5.34 -24.76 -10.80
N ASN A 129 -4.40 -23.83 -10.87
CA ASN A 129 -3.73 -23.48 -12.11
C ASN A 129 -2.54 -24.42 -12.33
N ILE A 130 -2.84 -25.67 -12.69
CA ILE A 130 -1.81 -26.68 -12.98
C ILE A 130 -1.10 -26.29 -14.28
N ASN A 131 0.20 -25.99 -14.20
CA ASN A 131 1.10 -25.54 -15.28
C ASN A 131 0.91 -24.10 -15.78
N LYS A 132 0.11 -23.27 -15.10
CA LYS A 132 0.01 -21.83 -15.36
C LYS A 132 -0.07 -21.09 -14.03
N THR A 133 0.38 -19.85 -13.97
CA THR A 133 0.19 -19.02 -12.79
C THR A 133 -0.82 -17.92 -13.10
N ILE A 134 -1.73 -17.66 -12.16
CA ILE A 134 -2.54 -16.45 -12.19
C ILE A 134 -1.78 -15.31 -11.55
N LYS A 135 -2.01 -14.11 -12.07
CA LYS A 135 -1.54 -12.88 -11.44
C LYS A 135 -2.70 -12.26 -10.69
N VAL A 136 -2.41 -11.71 -9.52
CA VAL A 136 -3.41 -11.08 -8.65
C VAL A 136 -2.78 -9.88 -7.97
N VAL A 137 -3.57 -8.82 -7.80
CA VAL A 137 -3.22 -7.67 -6.97
C VAL A 137 -3.94 -7.80 -5.64
N ILE A 138 -3.18 -7.75 -4.56
CA ILE A 138 -3.68 -7.59 -3.19
C ILE A 138 -3.39 -6.15 -2.79
N GLN A 139 -4.41 -5.38 -2.44
CA GLN A 139 -4.29 -3.95 -2.17
C GLN A 139 -5.00 -3.56 -0.87
N LYS A 140 -4.43 -2.62 -0.14
CA LYS A 140 -5.03 -1.97 1.03
C LYS A 140 -5.09 -0.47 0.78
N ARG A 141 -6.21 0.17 1.08
CA ARG A 141 -6.41 1.62 0.93
C ARG A 141 -7.03 2.19 2.20
N SER A 142 -6.61 3.40 2.59
CA SER A 142 -7.17 4.09 3.75
C SER A 142 -7.09 5.61 3.60
N LEU A 143 -7.85 6.32 4.43
CA LEU A 143 -7.63 7.74 4.67
C LEU A 143 -6.33 7.93 5.47
N LEU A 144 -5.51 8.88 5.04
CA LEU A 144 -4.36 9.36 5.78
C LEU A 144 -4.87 10.23 6.94
N VAL A 145 -4.77 9.68 8.15
CA VAL A 145 -5.01 10.44 9.38
C VAL A 145 -3.65 10.82 9.95
N THR A 146 -3.36 12.12 10.08
CA THR A 146 -2.11 12.57 10.70
C THR A 146 -2.05 12.12 12.17
N PRO A 147 -0.86 12.11 12.79
CA PRO A 147 -0.72 11.88 14.24
C PRO A 147 -1.55 12.84 15.11
N TYR A 148 -2.06 13.94 14.55
CA TYR A 148 -2.90 14.93 15.22
C TYR A 148 -4.41 14.67 15.03
N GLY A 149 -4.78 13.57 14.37
CA GLY A 149 -6.18 13.21 14.12
C GLY A 149 -6.81 13.94 12.94
N GLU A 150 -6.02 14.67 12.14
CA GLU A 150 -6.53 15.39 10.97
C GLU A 150 -6.55 14.45 9.76
N VAL A 151 -7.71 14.37 9.10
CA VAL A 151 -7.83 13.69 7.81
C VAL A 151 -7.25 14.61 6.73
N VAL A 152 -6.26 14.12 6.00
CA VAL A 152 -5.60 14.85 4.91
C VAL A 152 -6.35 14.54 3.61
N TYR A 153 -7.05 15.55 3.06
CA TYR A 153 -7.87 15.49 1.83
C TYR A 153 -7.21 16.18 0.65
#